data_AF-A0A1H0XHC2-F1
#
_entry.id   AF-A0A1H0XHC2-F1
#
_cell.length_a   1.000
_cell.length_b   1.000
_cell.length_c   1.000
_cell.angle_alpha   90.00
_cell.angle_beta   90.00
_cell.angle_gamma   90.00
#
_symmetry.space_group_name_H-M   'P 1'
#
loop_
_entity.id
_entity.type
_entity.pdbx_description
1 polymer ?
#
loop_
_entity_poly.entity_id
_entity_poly.type
_entity_poly.pdbx_seq_one_letter_code
_entity_poly.pdbx_strand_id
1 'polypeptide(L)'
;MGLDPVVLFFVFGLVAGLLRSELKLPAALYETLSIILLLAIGLHGGVELAEQASLQLLGQSALVLALGVLLPILAFVLLRGLRFDRINAAAVAAHYGSVSAGTFAVVVAYLVAREVAFESYMPLFVAILEIPAILVGIVLAKGITRDTHWGELGREIFLGKSIMLLLGGLVIGAIAGKEAIKPLEPLYTSMFKPVLAFFLLEMGLIASGQLGALKQFGLRLAGFALLMPLLGALIGALLARFMGLSLGGTAMLATLAASASYIAVPAAMRLALPEANPSLSLTASLGITFPFNILIGIPLYLALAERLIAWGF
;
A
#
# COMPACT_ATOMS: atom_id res chain seq x y z
N MET A 1 2.38 8.96 25.57
CA MET A 1 2.83 8.54 24.22
C MET A 1 2.53 9.66 23.26
N GLY A 2 3.56 10.30 22.68
CA GLY A 2 3.38 11.32 21.64
C GLY A 2 3.10 10.69 20.28
N LEU A 3 2.52 11.46 19.36
CA LEU A 3 2.42 11.06 17.95
C LEU A 3 3.83 11.00 17.34
N ASP A 4 4.08 10.02 16.48
CA ASP A 4 5.34 9.91 15.75
C ASP A 4 5.55 11.18 14.90
N PRO A 5 6.74 11.81 14.94
CA PRO A 5 7.03 13.00 14.12
C PRO A 5 6.69 12.83 12.64
N VAL A 6 6.88 11.64 12.08
CA VAL A 6 6.54 11.32 10.69
C VAL A 6 5.03 11.52 10.44
N VAL A 7 4.19 11.05 11.37
CA VAL A 7 2.73 11.25 11.33
C VAL A 7 2.36 12.73 11.48
N LEU A 8 3.11 13.49 12.30
CA LEU A 8 2.88 14.93 12.44
C LEU A 8 3.14 15.71 11.14
N PHE A 9 4.11 15.30 10.32
CA PHE A 9 4.31 15.89 8.99
C PHE A 9 3.10 15.66 8.07
N PHE A 10 2.51 14.46 8.10
CA PHE A 10 1.26 14.19 7.40
C PHE A 10 0.13 15.12 7.87
N VAL A 11 -0.08 15.20 9.19
CA VAL A 11 -1.12 16.07 9.78
C VAL A 11 -0.88 17.52 9.41
N PHE A 12 0.37 17.98 9.48
CA PHE A 12 0.73 19.35 9.09
C PHE A 12 0.40 19.63 7.62
N GLY A 13 0.77 18.74 6.69
CA GLY A 13 0.41 18.87 5.28
C GLY A 13 -1.09 18.89 5.05
N LEU A 14 -1.82 17.99 5.70
CA LEU A 14 -3.27 17.93 5.62
C LEU A 14 -3.93 19.23 6.09
N VAL A 15 -3.52 19.75 7.25
CA VAL A 15 -4.04 21.01 7.81
C VAL A 15 -3.65 22.20 6.93
N ALA A 16 -2.39 22.28 6.48
CA ALA A 16 -1.91 23.35 5.62
C ALA A 16 -2.68 23.43 4.30
N GLY A 17 -3.03 22.27 3.71
CA GLY A 17 -3.84 22.20 2.51
C GLY A 17 -5.32 22.56 2.75
N LEU A 18 -5.90 22.12 3.87
CA LEU A 18 -7.27 22.48 4.27
C LEU A 18 -7.43 23.99 4.55
N LEU A 19 -6.42 24.60 5.16
CA LEU A 19 -6.34 26.05 5.37
C LEU A 19 -6.05 26.83 4.07
N ARG A 20 -5.86 26.14 2.94
CA ARG A 20 -5.51 26.73 1.64
C ARG A 20 -4.25 27.60 1.69
N SER A 21 -3.25 27.16 2.46
CA SER A 21 -1.94 27.82 2.47
C SER A 21 -1.27 27.76 1.09
N GLU A 22 -0.28 28.63 0.88
CA GLU A 22 0.55 28.61 -0.33
C GLU A 22 1.57 27.46 -0.34
N LEU A 23 1.61 26.65 0.71
CA LEU A 23 2.51 25.51 0.82
C LEU A 23 2.20 24.49 -0.27
N LYS A 24 3.09 24.41 -1.26
CA LYS A 24 3.07 23.43 -2.33
C LYS A 24 4.48 22.91 -2.53
N LEU A 25 4.64 21.59 -2.58
CA LEU A 25 5.92 21.01 -2.94
C LEU A 25 5.98 20.81 -4.45
N PRO A 26 7.17 20.93 -5.08
CA PRO A 26 7.31 20.62 -6.50
C PRO A 26 6.98 19.15 -6.77
N ALA A 27 6.29 18.86 -7.88
CA ALA A 27 5.99 17.48 -8.28
C ALA A 27 7.25 16.60 -8.40
N ALA A 28 8.37 17.19 -8.84
CA ALA A 28 9.67 16.52 -8.89
C ALA A 28 10.13 16.04 -7.50
N LEU A 29 9.86 16.81 -6.43
CA LEU A 29 10.24 16.41 -5.08
C LEU A 29 9.47 15.17 -4.64
N TYR A 30 8.16 15.12 -4.87
CA TYR A 30 7.34 13.94 -4.61
C TYR A 30 7.89 12.69 -5.31
N GLU A 31 8.23 12.85 -6.59
CA GLU A 31 8.78 11.76 -7.39
C GLU A 31 10.14 11.28 -6.87
N THR A 32 11.03 12.20 -6.51
CA THR A 32 12.34 11.88 -5.94
C THR A 32 12.20 11.17 -4.60
N LEU A 33 11.37 11.66 -3.69
CA LEU A 33 11.13 11.04 -2.39
C LEU A 33 10.56 9.62 -2.54
N SER A 34 9.61 9.44 -3.47
CA SER A 34 9.04 8.12 -3.79
C SER A 34 10.12 7.15 -4.29
N ILE A 35 11.00 7.60 -5.18
CA ILE A 35 12.10 6.78 -5.72
C ILE A 35 13.04 6.33 -4.60
N ILE A 36 13.45 7.27 -3.74
CA ILE A 36 14.35 7.00 -2.63
C ILE A 36 13.74 5.98 -1.68
N LEU A 37 12.48 6.15 -1.28
CA LEU A 37 11.80 5.22 -0.36
C LEU A 37 11.66 3.82 -0.95
N LEU A 38 11.20 3.70 -2.20
CA LEU A 38 11.02 2.42 -2.87
C LEU A 38 12.33 1.66 -3.04
N LEU A 39 13.40 2.36 -3.46
CA LEU A 39 14.72 1.76 -3.57
C LEU A 39 15.29 1.38 -2.21
N ALA A 40 15.14 2.22 -1.19
CA ALA A 40 15.58 1.93 0.17
C ALA A 40 14.92 0.64 0.71
N ILE A 41 13.60 0.54 0.55
CA ILE A 41 12.80 -0.62 0.93
C ILE A 41 13.24 -1.87 0.16
N GLY A 42 13.35 -1.76 -1.17
CA GLY A 42 13.74 -2.88 -2.02
C GLY A 42 15.15 -3.37 -1.70
N LEU A 43 16.11 -2.45 -1.57
CA LEU A 43 17.52 -2.76 -1.29
C LEU A 43 17.68 -3.50 0.03
N HIS A 44 17.04 -2.99 1.09
CA HIS A 44 17.06 -3.64 2.40
C HIS A 44 16.43 -5.03 2.36
N GLY A 45 15.26 -5.16 1.73
CA GLY A 45 14.60 -6.45 1.56
C GLY A 45 15.44 -7.43 0.74
N GLY A 46 16.19 -6.94 -0.26
CA GLY A 46 16.97 -7.77 -1.16
C GLY A 46 18.15 -8.44 -0.49
N VAL A 47 18.90 -7.67 0.31
CA VAL A 47 20.03 -8.17 1.10
C VAL A 47 19.59 -9.32 2.00
N GLU A 48 18.43 -9.16 2.64
CA GLU A 48 17.92 -10.13 3.60
C GLU A 48 17.20 -11.32 2.94
N LEU A 49 16.60 -11.14 1.75
CA LEU A 49 15.92 -12.20 1.00
C LEU A 49 16.88 -13.32 0.59
N ALA A 50 18.11 -12.96 0.21
CA ALA A 50 19.14 -13.92 -0.20
C ALA A 50 19.46 -14.94 0.91
N GLU A 51 19.30 -14.55 2.18
CA GLU A 51 19.56 -15.40 3.34
C GLU A 51 18.34 -16.26 3.74
N GLN A 52 17.12 -15.89 3.29
CA GLN A 52 15.85 -16.47 3.76
C GLN A 52 15.03 -17.20 2.68
N ALA A 53 15.59 -17.36 1.49
CA ALA A 53 14.95 -18.09 0.39
C ALA A 53 14.64 -19.54 0.79
N SER A 54 13.35 -19.88 0.89
CA SER A 54 12.89 -21.18 1.38
C SER A 54 11.58 -21.63 0.71
N LEU A 55 11.28 -22.93 0.75
CA LEU A 55 9.98 -23.46 0.32
C LEU A 55 8.81 -22.86 1.12
N GLN A 56 9.05 -22.52 2.39
CA GLN A 56 8.07 -21.83 3.24
C GLN A 56 7.74 -20.45 2.67
N LEU A 57 8.74 -19.67 2.26
CA LEU A 57 8.54 -18.36 1.64
C LEU A 57 7.77 -18.45 0.32
N LEU A 58 7.99 -19.50 -0.48
CA LEU A 58 7.20 -19.73 -1.70
C LEU A 58 5.73 -20.02 -1.38
N GLY A 59 5.45 -20.87 -0.39
CA GLY A 59 4.08 -21.13 0.07
C GLY A 59 3.40 -19.87 0.61
N GLN A 60 4.12 -19.09 1.39
CA GLN A 60 3.67 -17.80 1.91
C GLN A 60 3.37 -16.80 0.77
N SER A 61 4.25 -16.72 -0.23
CA SER A 61 4.06 -15.88 -1.42
C SER A 61 2.82 -16.27 -2.22
N ALA A 62 2.53 -17.58 -2.34
CA ALA A 62 1.31 -18.06 -2.99
C ALA A 62 0.04 -17.68 -2.22
N LEU A 63 0.07 -17.72 -0.88
CA LEU A 63 -1.04 -17.27 -0.04
C LEU A 63 -1.27 -15.75 -0.17
N VAL A 64 -0.20 -14.97 -0.21
CA VAL A 64 -0.27 -13.51 -0.43
C VAL A 64 -0.79 -13.19 -1.83
N LEU A 65 -0.40 -13.96 -2.85
CA LEU A 65 -0.96 -13.85 -4.19
C LEU A 65 -2.48 -14.11 -4.18
N ALA A 66 -2.92 -15.15 -3.49
CA ALA A 66 -4.34 -15.44 -3.32
C ALA A 66 -5.08 -14.29 -2.59
N LEU A 67 -4.47 -13.71 -1.55
CA LEU A 67 -5.00 -12.52 -0.87
C LEU A 67 -5.20 -11.35 -1.85
N GLY A 68 -4.21 -11.08 -2.71
CA GLY A 68 -4.26 -10.04 -3.74
C GLY A 68 -5.35 -10.27 -4.80
N VAL A 69 -5.82 -11.51 -4.97
CA VAL A 69 -6.98 -11.84 -5.83
C VAL A 69 -8.30 -11.69 -5.06
N LEU A 70 -8.34 -12.11 -3.79
CA LEU A 70 -9.57 -12.14 -3.00
C LEU A 70 -10.03 -10.76 -2.51
N LEU A 71 -9.10 -9.90 -2.07
CA LEU A 71 -9.41 -8.55 -1.59
C LEU A 71 -10.13 -7.67 -2.63
N PRO A 72 -9.69 -7.57 -3.90
CA PRO A 72 -10.41 -6.78 -4.90
C PRO A 72 -11.80 -7.39 -5.21
N ILE A 73 -11.96 -8.72 -5.19
CA ILE A 73 -13.27 -9.35 -5.37
C ILE A 73 -14.21 -8.95 -4.23
N LEU A 74 -13.72 -9.04 -2.98
CA LEU A 74 -14.48 -8.63 -1.80
C LEU A 74 -14.87 -7.15 -1.88
N ALA A 75 -13.91 -6.27 -2.17
CA ALA A 75 -14.14 -4.84 -2.34
C ALA A 75 -15.22 -4.57 -3.41
N PHE A 76 -15.13 -5.25 -4.55
CA PHE A 76 -16.11 -5.11 -5.63
C PHE A 76 -17.51 -5.52 -5.21
N VAL A 77 -17.67 -6.66 -4.54
CA VAL A 77 -18.97 -7.14 -4.05
C VAL A 77 -19.58 -6.13 -3.09
N LEU A 78 -18.80 -5.60 -2.14
CA LEU A 78 -19.25 -4.58 -1.20
C LEU A 78 -19.68 -3.29 -1.91
N LEU A 79 -18.89 -2.79 -2.87
CA LEU A 79 -19.21 -1.60 -3.65
C LEU A 79 -20.47 -1.78 -4.51
N ARG A 80 -20.65 -2.95 -5.10
CA ARG A 80 -21.88 -3.30 -5.83
C ARG A 80 -23.09 -3.34 -4.91
N GLY A 81 -22.95 -3.87 -3.69
CA GLY A 81 -23.97 -3.81 -2.64
C GLY A 81 -24.35 -2.37 -2.24
N LEU A 82 -23.38 -1.45 -2.26
CA LEU A 82 -23.59 -0.02 -2.04
C LEU A 82 -24.14 0.74 -3.28
N ARG A 83 -24.45 0.02 -4.36
CA ARG A 83 -25.04 0.50 -5.61
C ARG A 83 -24.13 1.40 -6.46
N PHE A 84 -22.81 1.31 -6.33
CA PHE A 84 -21.89 1.89 -7.32
C PHE A 84 -21.99 1.13 -8.64
N ASP A 85 -21.89 1.81 -9.79
CA ASP A 85 -21.88 1.14 -11.10
C ASP A 85 -20.67 0.21 -11.24
N ARG A 86 -20.75 -0.70 -12.21
CA ARG A 86 -19.79 -1.78 -12.38
C ARG A 86 -18.37 -1.28 -12.62
N ILE A 87 -18.19 -0.30 -13.50
CA ILE A 87 -16.86 0.18 -13.90
C ILE A 87 -16.20 0.88 -12.73
N ASN A 88 -16.92 1.79 -12.07
CA ASN A 88 -16.41 2.49 -10.90
C ASN A 88 -16.17 1.55 -9.71
N ALA A 89 -17.06 0.59 -9.45
CA ALA A 89 -16.87 -0.40 -8.40
C ALA A 89 -15.61 -1.24 -8.65
N ALA A 90 -15.37 -1.67 -9.90
CA ALA A 90 -14.21 -2.46 -10.27
C ALA A 90 -12.90 -1.65 -10.19
N ALA A 91 -12.92 -0.39 -10.62
CA ALA A 91 -11.78 0.50 -10.50
C ALA A 91 -11.41 0.74 -9.02
N VAL A 92 -12.38 1.11 -8.17
CA VAL A 92 -12.12 1.28 -6.73
C VAL A 92 -11.66 -0.03 -6.10
N ALA A 93 -12.27 -1.17 -6.47
CA ALA A 93 -11.85 -2.48 -5.98
C ALA A 93 -10.39 -2.82 -6.33
N ALA A 94 -9.92 -2.48 -7.53
CA ALA A 94 -8.52 -2.66 -7.92
C ALA A 94 -7.57 -1.89 -7.00
N HIS A 95 -7.95 -0.68 -6.57
CA HIS A 95 -7.16 0.10 -5.63
C HIS A 95 -7.07 -0.59 -4.26
N TYR A 96 -8.18 -1.09 -3.73
CA TYR A 96 -8.26 -1.73 -2.40
C TYR A 96 -7.79 -3.19 -2.36
N GLY A 97 -7.63 -3.84 -3.51
CA GLY A 97 -6.93 -5.12 -3.61
C GLY A 97 -5.41 -4.98 -3.67
N SER A 98 -4.94 -3.77 -4.02
CA SER A 98 -3.54 -3.42 -4.18
C SER A 98 -3.04 -2.64 -2.96
N VAL A 99 -1.74 -2.40 -2.90
CA VAL A 99 -1.09 -1.80 -1.72
C VAL A 99 -0.47 -0.44 -2.02
N SER A 100 -0.19 0.32 -0.97
CA SER A 100 0.58 1.56 -1.05
C SER A 100 1.94 1.36 -0.42
N ALA A 101 3.00 1.64 -1.19
CA ALA A 101 4.35 1.75 -0.67
C ALA A 101 4.47 2.82 0.43
N GLY A 102 3.66 3.89 0.35
CA GLY A 102 3.60 4.90 1.40
C GLY A 102 3.05 4.35 2.71
N THR A 103 1.94 3.61 2.67
CA THR A 103 1.37 2.96 3.87
C THR A 103 2.33 1.91 4.44
N PHE A 104 2.99 1.14 3.57
CA PHE A 104 4.03 0.19 3.98
C PHE A 104 5.20 0.88 4.68
N ALA A 105 5.70 1.99 4.12
CA ALA A 105 6.79 2.76 4.73
C ALA A 105 6.44 3.29 6.13
N VAL A 106 5.18 3.72 6.35
CA VAL A 106 4.74 4.17 7.68
C VAL A 106 4.68 3.03 8.68
N VAL A 107 4.15 1.85 8.32
CA VAL A 107 4.14 0.72 9.27
C VAL A 107 5.55 0.23 9.60
N VAL A 108 6.48 0.23 8.63
CA VAL A 108 7.91 -0.03 8.89
C VAL A 108 8.44 0.95 9.94
N ALA A 109 8.29 2.27 9.70
CA ALA A 109 8.77 3.28 10.63
C ALA A 109 8.12 3.16 12.03
N TYR A 110 6.82 2.83 12.08
CA TYR A 110 6.04 2.67 13.30
C TYR A 110 6.49 1.48 14.15
N LEU A 111 6.77 0.34 13.52
CA LEU A 111 7.25 -0.88 14.18
C LEU A 111 8.70 -0.75 14.63
N VAL A 112 9.57 -0.17 13.77
CA VAL A 112 10.97 0.13 14.13
C VAL A 112 11.04 1.06 15.34
N ALA A 113 10.19 2.10 15.41
CA ALA A 113 10.14 3.01 16.54
C ALA A 113 9.71 2.34 17.87
N ARG A 114 9.11 1.15 17.79
CA ARG A 114 8.66 0.34 18.93
C ARG A 114 9.49 -0.91 19.14
N GLU A 115 10.59 -1.06 18.41
CA GLU A 115 11.46 -2.23 18.47
C GLU A 115 10.72 -3.56 18.20
N VAL A 116 9.64 -3.50 17.40
CA VAL A 116 8.89 -4.69 17.00
C VAL A 116 9.53 -5.26 15.73
N ALA A 117 10.16 -6.42 15.85
CA ALA A 117 10.73 -7.14 14.72
C ALA A 117 9.65 -7.68 13.78
N PHE A 118 9.98 -7.75 12.49
CA PHE A 118 9.16 -8.28 11.41
C PHE A 118 10.04 -8.96 10.36
N GLU A 119 9.43 -9.75 9.49
CA GLU A 119 10.13 -10.49 8.45
C GLU A 119 10.70 -9.54 7.39
N SER A 120 11.98 -9.72 7.07
CA SER A 120 12.71 -8.86 6.14
C SER A 120 12.24 -8.98 4.69
N TYR A 121 11.56 -10.08 4.34
CA TYR A 121 10.97 -10.30 3.02
C TYR A 121 9.60 -9.63 2.81
N MET A 122 9.08 -8.85 3.77
CA MET A 122 7.82 -8.11 3.60
C MET A 122 7.74 -7.21 2.36
N PRO A 123 8.83 -6.59 1.86
CA PRO A 123 8.82 -5.88 0.58
C PRO A 123 8.44 -6.77 -0.62
N LEU A 124 8.73 -8.07 -0.58
CA LEU A 124 8.28 -9.01 -1.63
C LEU A 124 6.75 -9.10 -1.65
N PHE A 125 6.11 -9.12 -0.48
CA PHE A 125 4.64 -9.17 -0.39
C PHE A 125 3.98 -7.92 -0.95
N VAL A 126 4.63 -6.75 -0.81
CA VAL A 126 4.18 -5.51 -1.45
C VAL A 126 4.12 -5.69 -2.97
N ALA A 127 5.22 -6.18 -3.58
CA ALA A 127 5.29 -6.39 -5.02
C ALA A 127 4.25 -7.43 -5.51
N ILE A 128 4.07 -8.52 -4.76
CA ILE A 128 3.10 -9.58 -5.09
C ILE A 128 1.67 -9.05 -5.05
N LEU A 129 1.31 -8.20 -4.08
CA LEU A 129 -0.06 -7.69 -3.95
C LEU A 129 -0.42 -6.64 -5.01
N GLU A 130 0.57 -5.95 -5.62
CA GLU A 130 0.27 -4.90 -6.59
C GLU A 130 -0.38 -5.43 -7.88
N ILE A 131 0.15 -6.53 -8.44
CA ILE A 131 -0.20 -7.03 -9.78
C ILE A 131 -1.60 -7.67 -9.86
N PRO A 132 -1.97 -8.63 -8.99
CA PRO A 132 -3.23 -9.38 -9.12
C PRO A 132 -4.45 -8.48 -9.04
N ALA A 133 -4.38 -7.44 -8.21
CA ALA A 133 -5.49 -6.52 -7.99
C ALA A 133 -5.86 -5.72 -9.25
N ILE A 134 -4.86 -5.30 -10.03
CA ILE A 134 -5.06 -4.61 -11.31
C ILE A 134 -5.76 -5.54 -12.30
N LEU A 135 -5.25 -6.77 -12.44
CA LEU A 135 -5.81 -7.76 -13.36
C LEU A 135 -7.26 -8.12 -13.00
N VAL A 136 -7.52 -8.40 -11.72
CA VAL A 136 -8.86 -8.71 -11.22
C VAL A 136 -9.81 -7.54 -11.43
N GLY A 137 -9.39 -6.31 -11.13
CA GLY A 137 -10.20 -5.12 -11.37
C GLY A 137 -10.65 -4.98 -12.83
N ILE A 138 -9.74 -5.21 -13.78
CA ILE A 138 -10.03 -5.14 -15.22
C ILE A 138 -11.01 -6.24 -15.64
N VAL A 139 -10.79 -7.47 -15.19
CA VAL A 139 -11.70 -8.60 -15.44
C VAL A 139 -13.08 -8.35 -14.83
N LEU A 140 -13.16 -7.78 -13.62
CA LEU A 140 -14.44 -7.44 -12.99
C LEU A 140 -15.17 -6.34 -13.77
N ALA A 141 -14.46 -5.34 -14.29
CA ALA A 141 -15.05 -4.25 -15.06
C ALA A 141 -15.58 -4.72 -16.41
N LYS A 142 -14.74 -5.35 -17.24
CA LYS A 142 -15.00 -5.63 -18.66
C LYS A 142 -15.30 -7.10 -18.96
N GLY A 143 -15.06 -8.01 -18.03
CA GLY A 143 -15.01 -9.45 -18.31
C GLY A 143 -13.73 -9.83 -19.06
N ILE A 144 -13.65 -11.06 -19.55
CA ILE A 144 -12.56 -11.50 -20.42
C ILE A 144 -12.98 -11.21 -21.87
N THR A 145 -12.60 -10.05 -22.38
CA THR A 145 -12.87 -9.63 -23.77
C THR A 145 -11.60 -9.69 -24.63
N ARG A 146 -11.76 -9.91 -25.94
CA ARG A 146 -10.65 -9.93 -26.89
C ARG A 146 -10.00 -8.56 -27.11
N ASP A 147 -10.70 -7.48 -26.78
CA ASP A 147 -10.23 -6.10 -26.96
C ASP A 147 -9.28 -5.62 -25.85
N THR A 148 -9.03 -6.47 -24.85
CA THR A 148 -8.06 -6.15 -23.78
C THR A 148 -6.64 -6.41 -24.28
N HIS A 149 -5.85 -5.35 -24.37
CA HIS A 149 -4.45 -5.40 -24.81
C HIS A 149 -3.54 -5.92 -23.68
N TRP A 150 -3.65 -7.22 -23.36
CA TRP A 150 -2.96 -7.86 -22.24
C TRP A 150 -1.43 -7.69 -22.26
N GLY A 151 -0.82 -7.63 -23.45
CA GLY A 151 0.62 -7.40 -23.60
C GLY A 151 1.04 -5.99 -23.16
N GLU A 152 0.31 -4.95 -23.59
CA GLU A 152 0.56 -3.56 -23.19
C GLU A 152 0.28 -3.35 -21.72
N LEU A 153 -0.82 -3.92 -21.22
CA LEU A 153 -1.18 -3.88 -19.81
C LEU A 153 -0.14 -4.58 -18.92
N GLY A 154 0.31 -5.77 -19.32
CA GLY A 154 1.36 -6.49 -18.61
C GLY A 154 2.66 -5.69 -18.58
N ARG A 155 3.05 -5.10 -19.72
CA ARG A 155 4.21 -4.22 -19.80
C ARG A 155 4.07 -3.00 -18.89
N GLU A 156 2.92 -2.33 -18.88
CA GLU A 156 2.67 -1.15 -18.04
C GLU A 156 2.71 -1.49 -16.55
N ILE A 157 2.13 -2.64 -16.15
CA ILE A 157 2.15 -3.10 -14.77
C ILE A 157 3.59 -3.43 -14.35
N PHE A 158 4.29 -4.31 -15.09
CA PHE A 158 5.64 -4.75 -14.73
C PHE A 158 6.70 -3.65 -14.85
N LEU A 159 6.59 -2.76 -15.84
CA LEU A 159 7.49 -1.62 -16.02
C LEU A 159 7.01 -0.38 -15.23
N GLY A 160 5.95 -0.50 -14.45
CA GLY A 160 5.46 0.54 -13.58
C GLY A 160 6.54 0.98 -12.60
N LYS A 161 6.69 2.30 -12.41
CA LYS A 161 7.74 2.92 -11.58
C LYS A 161 7.85 2.29 -10.19
N SER A 162 6.73 2.05 -9.50
CA SER A 162 6.70 1.44 -8.15
C SER A 162 7.37 0.06 -8.14
N ILE A 163 6.87 -0.82 -9.00
CA ILE A 163 7.30 -2.22 -9.11
C ILE A 163 8.75 -2.30 -9.58
N MET A 164 9.13 -1.53 -10.61
CA MET A 164 10.49 -1.54 -11.15
C MET A 164 11.53 -1.10 -10.11
N LEU A 165 11.23 -0.08 -9.30
CA LEU A 165 12.14 0.40 -8.26
C LEU A 165 12.21 -0.56 -7.08
N LEU A 166 11.08 -1.14 -6.66
CA LEU A 166 11.01 -2.10 -5.56
C LEU A 166 11.72 -3.42 -5.93
N LEU A 167 11.35 -4.03 -7.06
CA LEU A 167 11.98 -5.26 -7.55
C LEU A 167 13.44 -5.03 -7.97
N GLY A 168 13.74 -3.90 -8.59
CA GLY A 168 15.12 -3.51 -8.91
C GLY A 168 15.97 -3.40 -7.65
N GLY A 169 15.47 -2.73 -6.61
CA GLY A 169 16.14 -2.67 -5.31
C GLY A 169 16.33 -4.05 -4.69
N LEU A 170 15.30 -4.91 -4.70
CA LEU A 170 15.38 -6.30 -4.22
C LEU A 170 16.48 -7.10 -4.93
N VAL A 171 16.53 -7.03 -6.26
CA VAL A 171 17.53 -7.73 -7.06
C VAL A 171 18.93 -7.18 -6.80
N ILE A 172 19.09 -5.86 -6.75
CA ILE A 172 20.39 -5.23 -6.46
C ILE A 172 20.87 -5.63 -5.06
N GLY A 173 20.00 -5.57 -4.05
CA GLY A 173 20.34 -5.97 -2.68
C GLY A 173 20.73 -7.45 -2.58
N ALA A 174 19.98 -8.32 -3.24
CA ALA A 174 20.24 -9.76 -3.24
C ALA A 174 21.57 -10.12 -3.92
N ILE A 175 21.90 -9.45 -5.04
CA ILE A 175 23.16 -9.69 -5.77
C ILE A 175 24.35 -9.09 -5.04
N ALA A 176 24.22 -7.86 -4.52
CA ALA A 176 25.32 -7.16 -3.87
C ALA A 176 25.66 -7.77 -2.49
N GLY A 177 24.64 -8.24 -1.76
CA GLY A 177 24.80 -8.79 -0.42
C GLY A 177 25.16 -7.74 0.64
N LYS A 178 25.20 -8.19 1.90
CA LYS A 178 25.29 -7.33 3.08
C LYS A 178 26.54 -6.46 3.12
N GLU A 179 27.71 -7.03 2.82
CA GLU A 179 28.99 -6.32 2.90
C GLU A 179 29.10 -5.19 1.86
N ALA A 180 28.67 -5.43 0.61
CA ALA A 180 28.75 -4.41 -0.43
C ALA A 180 27.72 -3.30 -0.27
N ILE A 181 26.56 -3.59 0.34
CA ILE A 181 25.49 -2.62 0.58
C ILE A 181 25.71 -1.77 1.84
N LYS A 182 26.62 -2.17 2.74
CA LYS A 182 26.89 -1.45 4.00
C LYS A 182 27.10 0.08 3.86
N PRO A 183 27.81 0.61 2.84
CA PRO A 183 27.90 2.07 2.66
C PRO A 183 26.57 2.77 2.35
N LEU A 184 25.58 2.03 1.84
CA LEU A 184 24.23 2.49 1.53
C LEU A 184 23.24 2.26 2.69
N GLU A 185 23.66 1.63 3.78
CA GLU A 185 22.82 1.35 4.95
C GLU A 185 22.07 2.57 5.52
N PRO A 186 22.67 3.78 5.58
CA PRO A 186 21.95 4.98 6.03
C PRO A 186 20.67 5.27 5.25
N LEU A 187 20.58 4.85 3.98
CA LEU A 187 19.43 5.09 3.11
C LEU A 187 18.14 4.44 3.64
N TYR A 188 18.25 3.23 4.17
CA TYR A 188 17.11 2.45 4.69
C TYR A 188 17.06 2.40 6.22
N THR A 189 18.00 3.07 6.91
CA THR A 189 18.02 3.21 8.37
C THR A 189 17.80 4.66 8.80
N SER A 190 18.88 5.44 8.99
CA SER A 190 18.84 6.78 9.59
C SER A 190 18.17 7.83 8.70
N MET A 191 18.31 7.74 7.37
CA MET A 191 17.70 8.67 6.41
C MET A 191 16.27 8.29 6.03
N PHE A 192 15.84 7.07 6.30
CA PHE A 192 14.51 6.60 5.93
C PHE A 192 13.41 7.45 6.58
N LYS A 193 13.48 7.69 7.89
CA LYS A 193 12.48 8.47 8.64
C LYS A 193 12.40 9.94 8.16
N PRO A 194 13.50 10.69 8.01
CA PRO A 194 13.45 12.04 7.44
C PRO A 194 12.83 12.10 6.04
N VAL A 195 13.23 11.21 5.13
CA VAL A 195 12.68 11.16 3.76
C VAL A 195 11.18 10.85 3.80
N LEU A 196 10.77 9.89 4.64
CA LEU A 196 9.38 9.53 4.83
C LEU A 196 8.54 10.70 5.40
N ALA A 197 9.10 11.50 6.31
CA ALA A 197 8.43 12.67 6.85
C ALA A 197 8.09 13.70 5.75
N PHE A 198 9.04 14.03 4.87
CA PHE A 198 8.76 14.92 3.73
C PHE A 198 7.80 14.31 2.72
N PHE A 199 7.89 12.99 2.48
CA PHE A 199 6.93 12.30 1.62
C PHE A 199 5.52 12.39 2.20
N LEU A 200 5.36 12.20 3.50
CA LEU A 200 4.07 12.29 4.18
C LEU A 200 3.51 13.71 4.24
N LEU A 201 4.37 14.73 4.34
CA LEU A 201 3.95 16.12 4.20
C LEU A 201 3.23 16.35 2.87
N GLU A 202 3.84 15.89 1.78
CA GLU A 202 3.21 15.97 0.46
C GLU A 202 1.91 15.15 0.40
N MET A 203 1.91 13.93 0.93
CA MET A 203 0.68 13.11 0.97
C MET A 203 -0.44 13.79 1.74
N GLY A 204 -0.14 14.52 2.82
CA GLY A 204 -1.10 15.34 3.54
C GLY A 204 -1.71 16.43 2.66
N LEU A 205 -0.86 17.17 1.93
CA LEU A 205 -1.30 18.20 1.00
C LEU A 205 -2.18 17.63 -0.12
N ILE A 206 -1.78 16.51 -0.75
CA ILE A 206 -2.59 15.89 -1.81
C ILE A 206 -3.91 15.34 -1.26
N ALA A 207 -3.89 14.67 -0.10
CA ALA A 207 -5.09 14.15 0.55
C ALA A 207 -6.11 15.27 0.86
N SER A 208 -5.65 16.44 1.29
CA SER A 208 -6.51 17.59 1.56
C SER A 208 -7.33 18.02 0.33
N GLY A 209 -6.73 17.94 -0.86
CA GLY A 209 -7.38 18.27 -2.12
C GLY A 209 -8.47 17.28 -2.51
N GLN A 210 -8.38 16.03 -2.05
CA GLN A 210 -9.38 14.99 -2.35
C GLN A 210 -10.62 15.08 -1.45
N LEU A 211 -10.51 15.70 -0.26
CA LEU A 211 -11.63 15.80 0.69
C LEU A 211 -12.81 16.61 0.14
N GLY A 212 -12.58 17.55 -0.79
CA GLY A 212 -13.66 18.29 -1.45
C GLY A 212 -14.59 17.40 -2.27
N ALA A 213 -14.03 16.38 -2.92
CA ALA A 213 -14.77 15.41 -3.73
C ALA A 213 -15.60 14.43 -2.89
N LEU A 214 -15.34 14.33 -1.57
CA LEU A 214 -16.17 13.54 -0.65
C LEU A 214 -17.65 13.96 -0.68
N LYS A 215 -17.91 15.27 -0.84
CA LYS A 215 -19.28 15.82 -0.93
C LYS A 215 -20.02 15.30 -2.17
N GLN A 216 -19.30 14.94 -3.23
CA GLN A 216 -19.87 14.46 -4.49
C GLN A 216 -20.30 12.99 -4.40
N PHE A 217 -19.56 12.16 -3.66
CA PHE A 217 -19.75 10.70 -3.65
C PHE A 217 -20.47 10.16 -2.40
N GLY A 218 -20.64 11.01 -1.39
CA GLY A 218 -21.56 10.80 -0.27
C GLY A 218 -21.11 9.76 0.77
N LEU A 219 -21.98 9.55 1.77
CA LEU A 219 -21.69 8.72 2.96
C LEU A 219 -21.41 7.25 2.64
N ARG A 220 -21.90 6.73 1.51
CA ARG A 220 -21.67 5.33 1.11
C ARG A 220 -20.20 5.07 0.80
N LEU A 221 -19.54 6.00 0.09
CA LEU A 221 -18.11 5.87 -0.20
C LEU A 221 -17.28 5.99 1.07
N ALA A 222 -17.63 6.93 1.96
CA ALA A 222 -16.94 7.10 3.23
C ALA A 222 -17.09 5.86 4.13
N GLY A 223 -18.29 5.28 4.21
CA GLY A 223 -18.52 4.03 4.93
C GLY A 223 -17.68 2.88 4.36
N PHE A 224 -17.65 2.71 3.03
CA PHE A 224 -16.79 1.72 2.39
C PHE A 224 -15.31 1.95 2.71
N ALA A 225 -14.82 3.17 2.53
CA ALA A 225 -13.41 3.52 2.72
C ALA A 225 -12.93 3.37 4.18
N LEU A 226 -13.84 3.43 5.16
CA LEU A 226 -13.48 3.19 6.56
C LEU A 226 -13.63 1.72 6.96
N LEU A 227 -14.63 1.00 6.43
CA LEU A 227 -14.91 -0.39 6.81
C LEU A 227 -14.08 -1.41 6.04
N MET A 228 -13.82 -1.19 4.75
CA MET A 228 -13.04 -2.12 3.93
C MET A 228 -11.61 -2.31 4.47
N PRO A 229 -10.86 -1.26 4.89
CA PRO A 229 -9.56 -1.43 5.52
C PRO A 229 -9.60 -2.29 6.78
N LEU A 230 -10.62 -2.14 7.63
CA LEU A 230 -10.78 -2.93 8.85
C LEU A 230 -11.02 -4.41 8.54
N LEU A 231 -11.85 -4.71 7.54
CA LEU A 231 -12.07 -6.07 7.07
C LEU A 231 -10.80 -6.66 6.45
N GLY A 232 -10.10 -5.88 5.62
CA GLY A 232 -8.81 -6.24 5.05
C GLY A 232 -7.77 -6.55 6.12
N ALA A 233 -7.63 -5.69 7.13
CA ALA A 233 -6.74 -5.91 8.26
C ALA A 233 -7.03 -7.20 9.00
N LEU A 234 -8.31 -7.50 9.26
CA LEU A 234 -8.70 -8.75 9.92
C LEU A 234 -8.31 -9.96 9.08
N ILE A 235 -8.63 -9.96 7.79
CA ILE A 235 -8.29 -11.07 6.88
C ILE A 235 -6.77 -11.23 6.78
N GLY A 236 -6.03 -10.14 6.59
CA GLY A 236 -4.57 -10.14 6.52
C GLY A 236 -3.91 -10.62 7.80
N ALA A 237 -4.40 -10.17 8.97
CA ALA A 237 -3.88 -10.62 10.26
C ALA A 237 -4.13 -12.11 10.51
N LEU A 238 -5.32 -12.61 10.18
CA LEU A 238 -5.66 -14.03 10.31
C LEU A 238 -4.81 -14.89 9.36
N LEU A 239 -4.61 -14.43 8.12
CA LEU A 239 -3.75 -15.12 7.15
C LEU A 239 -2.29 -15.13 7.61
N ALA A 240 -1.76 -14.01 8.10
CA ALA A 240 -0.41 -13.94 8.66
C ALA A 240 -0.23 -14.88 9.85
N ARG A 241 -1.25 -14.97 10.72
CA ARG A 241 -1.23 -15.89 11.84
C ARG A 241 -1.20 -17.33 11.36
N PHE A 242 -2.02 -17.67 10.36
CA PHE A 242 -1.99 -18.99 9.72
C PHE A 242 -0.63 -19.31 9.08
N MET A 243 0.06 -18.32 8.52
CA MET A 243 1.40 -18.44 7.95
C MET A 243 2.52 -18.57 9.00
N GLY A 244 2.19 -18.39 10.29
CA GLY A 244 3.15 -18.43 11.40
C GLY A 244 4.07 -17.19 11.45
N LEU A 245 3.63 -16.04 10.95
CA LEU A 245 4.42 -14.81 10.98
C LEU A 245 4.55 -14.25 12.41
N SER A 246 5.61 -13.48 12.64
CA SER A 246 5.86 -12.72 13.86
C SER A 246 4.75 -11.70 14.15
N LEU A 247 4.82 -11.06 15.33
CA LEU A 247 3.94 -9.95 15.68
C LEU A 247 4.03 -8.82 14.66
N GLY A 248 5.24 -8.39 14.32
CA GLY A 248 5.44 -7.33 13.34
C GLY A 248 4.99 -7.76 11.95
N GLY A 249 5.25 -9.01 11.55
CA GLY A 249 4.77 -9.56 10.28
C GLY A 249 3.25 -9.60 10.16
N THR A 250 2.59 -9.97 11.25
CA THR A 250 1.12 -9.99 11.32
C THR A 250 0.55 -8.58 11.21
N ALA A 251 1.13 -7.61 11.91
CA ALA A 251 0.74 -6.21 11.81
C ALA A 251 1.02 -5.63 10.40
N MET A 252 2.12 -6.03 9.77
CA MET A 252 2.46 -5.62 8.40
C MET A 252 1.48 -6.18 7.39
N LEU A 253 1.21 -7.50 7.37
CA LEU A 253 0.28 -8.08 6.40
C LEU A 253 -1.15 -7.58 6.62
N ALA A 254 -1.57 -7.36 7.87
CA ALA A 254 -2.83 -6.69 8.18
C ALA A 254 -2.86 -5.27 7.57
N THR A 255 -1.79 -4.49 7.73
CA THR A 255 -1.68 -3.15 7.17
C THR A 255 -1.72 -3.18 5.64
N LEU A 256 -1.02 -4.12 5.00
CA LEU A 256 -1.02 -4.29 3.55
C LEU A 256 -2.44 -4.62 3.04
N ALA A 257 -3.12 -5.57 3.68
CA ALA A 257 -4.49 -5.94 3.34
C ALA A 257 -5.51 -4.83 3.58
N ALA A 258 -5.22 -3.90 4.49
CA ALA A 258 -6.03 -2.72 4.78
C ALA A 258 -5.69 -1.50 3.90
N SER A 259 -4.63 -1.60 3.11
CA SER A 259 -4.13 -0.51 2.28
C SER A 259 -4.96 -0.37 1.00
N ALA A 260 -4.77 0.75 0.32
CA ALA A 260 -5.19 0.92 -1.06
C ALA A 260 -4.09 1.61 -1.86
N SER A 261 -3.89 1.22 -3.11
CA SER A 261 -2.95 1.88 -4.00
C SER A 261 -3.50 3.21 -4.52
N TYR A 262 -2.64 4.20 -4.73
CA TYR A 262 -2.99 5.50 -5.33
C TYR A 262 -1.88 6.02 -6.25
N ILE A 263 -0.94 5.16 -6.65
CA ILE A 263 0.16 5.47 -7.56
C ILE A 263 0.09 4.57 -8.80
N ALA A 264 0.34 3.27 -8.64
CA ALA A 264 0.39 2.33 -9.77
C ALA A 264 -1.00 2.04 -10.36
N VAL A 265 -1.98 1.72 -9.51
CA VAL A 265 -3.33 1.38 -9.95
C VAL A 265 -4.03 2.51 -10.72
N PRO A 266 -3.98 3.81 -10.31
CA PRO A 266 -4.61 4.86 -11.10
C PRO A 266 -4.06 4.99 -12.53
N ALA A 267 -2.77 4.73 -12.75
CA ALA A 267 -2.19 4.73 -14.09
C ALA A 267 -2.75 3.57 -14.94
N ALA A 268 -2.71 2.34 -14.39
CA ALA A 268 -3.21 1.15 -15.06
C ALA A 268 -4.72 1.23 -15.35
N MET A 269 -5.53 1.73 -14.40
CA MET A 269 -6.98 1.88 -14.58
C MET A 269 -7.32 2.96 -15.61
N ARG A 270 -6.54 4.04 -15.73
CA ARG A 270 -6.77 5.07 -16.76
C ARG A 270 -6.56 4.51 -18.17
N LEU A 271 -5.57 3.64 -18.33
CA LEU A 271 -5.29 2.96 -19.60
C LEU A 271 -6.36 1.90 -19.90
N ALA A 272 -6.69 1.05 -18.92
CA ALA A 272 -7.57 -0.09 -19.14
C ALA A 272 -9.07 0.26 -19.08
N LEU A 273 -9.46 1.23 -18.26
CA LEU A 273 -10.83 1.65 -17.95
C LEU A 273 -10.97 3.19 -18.00
N PRO A 274 -10.76 3.84 -19.16
CA PRO A 274 -10.80 5.30 -19.27
C PRO A 274 -12.16 5.91 -18.88
N GLU A 275 -13.23 5.10 -18.85
CA GLU A 275 -14.58 5.49 -18.45
C GLU A 275 -14.77 5.54 -16.92
N ALA A 276 -13.84 4.95 -16.16
CA ALA A 276 -13.87 5.01 -14.70
C ALA A 276 -13.61 6.42 -14.20
N ASN A 277 -14.30 6.84 -13.15
CA ASN A 277 -14.09 8.14 -12.52
C ASN A 277 -12.86 8.08 -11.58
N PRO A 278 -11.71 8.69 -11.94
CA PRO A 278 -10.50 8.61 -11.12
C PRO A 278 -10.67 9.33 -9.78
N SER A 279 -11.49 10.37 -9.72
CA SER A 279 -11.74 11.12 -8.49
C SER A 279 -12.44 10.26 -7.44
N LEU A 280 -13.31 9.31 -7.85
CA LEU A 280 -13.96 8.39 -6.92
C LEU A 280 -12.93 7.50 -6.20
N SER A 281 -12.05 6.85 -6.97
CA SER A 281 -11.01 5.97 -6.44
C SER A 281 -10.01 6.74 -5.56
N LEU A 282 -9.52 7.89 -6.03
CA LEU A 282 -8.55 8.71 -5.29
C LEU A 282 -9.15 9.30 -4.01
N THR A 283 -10.41 9.72 -4.03
CA THR A 283 -11.10 10.19 -2.82
C THR A 283 -11.17 9.08 -1.78
N ALA A 284 -11.57 7.87 -2.20
CA ALA A 284 -11.65 6.74 -1.28
C ALA A 284 -10.27 6.33 -0.74
N SER A 285 -9.30 6.08 -1.62
CA SER A 285 -8.00 5.53 -1.24
C SER A 285 -7.11 6.55 -0.55
N LEU A 286 -6.95 7.74 -1.12
CA LEU A 286 -6.00 8.76 -0.64
C LEU A 286 -6.67 9.80 0.27
N GLY A 287 -7.92 10.18 0.00
CA GLY A 287 -8.64 11.16 0.79
C GLY A 287 -9.18 10.65 2.13
N ILE A 288 -9.43 9.35 2.26
CA ILE A 288 -10.06 8.74 3.46
C ILE A 288 -9.19 7.63 4.03
N THR A 289 -8.99 6.55 3.28
CA THR A 289 -8.34 5.32 3.77
C THR A 289 -6.91 5.54 4.18
N PHE A 290 -6.13 6.28 3.38
CA PHE A 290 -4.75 6.59 3.71
C PHE A 290 -4.65 7.37 5.03
N PRO A 291 -5.30 8.54 5.22
CA PRO A 291 -5.32 9.23 6.51
C PRO A 291 -5.78 8.35 7.66
N PHE A 292 -6.85 7.56 7.46
CA PHE A 292 -7.34 6.62 8.47
C PHE A 292 -6.27 5.61 8.89
N ASN A 293 -5.61 4.96 7.93
CA ASN A 293 -4.57 3.98 8.18
C ASN A 293 -3.37 4.58 8.93
N ILE A 294 -2.92 5.78 8.52
CA ILE A 294 -1.77 6.44 9.15
C ILE A 294 -2.07 6.89 10.58
N LEU A 295 -3.27 7.43 10.83
CA LEU A 295 -3.61 8.03 12.12
C LEU A 295 -4.13 7.00 13.14
N ILE A 296 -4.88 6.01 12.68
CA ILE A 296 -5.68 5.12 13.54
C ILE A 296 -5.41 3.65 13.19
N GLY A 297 -5.42 3.31 11.90
CA GLY A 297 -5.37 1.92 11.42
C GLY A 297 -4.13 1.18 11.87
N ILE A 298 -2.91 1.68 11.59
CA ILE A 298 -1.66 0.98 11.93
C ILE A 298 -1.56 0.64 13.43
N PRO A 299 -1.79 1.57 14.38
CA PRO A 299 -1.87 1.24 15.80
C PRO A 299 -2.92 0.17 16.11
N LEU A 300 -4.11 0.25 15.50
CA LEU A 300 -5.19 -0.71 15.68
C LEU A 300 -4.83 -2.09 15.15
N TYR A 301 -4.12 -2.17 14.02
CA TYR A 301 -3.71 -3.42 13.38
C TYR A 301 -2.62 -4.12 14.19
N LEU A 302 -1.70 -3.38 14.81
CA LEU A 302 -0.76 -3.95 15.77
C LEU A 302 -1.49 -4.50 17.00
N ALA A 303 -2.43 -3.74 17.57
CA ALA A 303 -3.21 -4.21 18.72
C ALA A 303 -4.06 -5.45 18.38
N LEU A 304 -4.56 -5.55 17.15
CA LEU A 304 -5.22 -6.76 16.66
C LEU A 304 -4.23 -7.94 16.59
N ALA A 305 -3.04 -7.73 16.05
CA ALA A 305 -2.00 -8.75 15.97
C ALA A 305 -1.57 -9.25 17.36
N GLU A 306 -1.39 -8.35 18.33
CA GLU A 306 -1.10 -8.69 19.73
C GLU A 306 -2.18 -9.60 20.32
N ARG A 307 -3.46 -9.24 20.12
CA ARG A 307 -4.59 -10.04 20.61
C ARG A 307 -4.66 -11.42 19.97
N LEU A 308 -4.48 -11.50 18.66
CA LEU A 308 -4.49 -12.77 17.94
C LEU A 308 -3.36 -13.70 18.37
N ILE A 309 -2.17 -13.15 18.64
CA ILE A 309 -1.03 -13.93 19.13
C ILE A 309 -1.25 -14.37 20.58
N ALA A 310 -1.77 -13.48 21.44
CA ALA A 310 -2.06 -13.79 22.84
C ALA A 310 -3.18 -14.84 22.99
N TRP A 311 -4.12 -14.92 22.04
CA TRP A 311 -5.22 -15.89 22.07
C TRP A 311 -4.80 -17.34 21.76
N GLY A 312 -3.56 -17.59 21.33
CA GLY A 312 -2.97 -18.93 21.31
C GLY A 312 -3.77 -19.95 20.49
N PHE A 313 -3.63 -19.89 19.16
CA PHE A 313 -3.82 -21.04 18.28
C PHE A 313 -2.46 -21.46 17.72
#